data_AF-A0A966SV51-F1
#
_entry.id   AF-A0A966SV51-F1
#
_cell.length_a   1.000
_cell.length_b   1.000
_cell.length_c   1.000
_cell.angle_alpha   90.00
_cell.angle_beta   90.00
_cell.angle_gamma   90.00
#
_symmetry.space_group_name_H-M   'P 1'
#
loop_
_entity.id
_entity.type
_entity.pdbx_description
1 polymer ?
#
loop_
_entity_poly.entity_id
_entity_poly.type
_entity_poly.pdbx_seq_one_letter_code
_entity_poly.pdbx_strand_id
1 'polypeptide(L)'
;MTSGEDDAVVDPPDVAKASPGAVPDAVIAEIARLTTLVPPEEAAVILAAIAHRAGNELHRLARTQANVHRGTPAWGPWAALANTARDAVLKMAALRRGAADAVRPAG
;
A
#
# COMPACT_ATOMS: atom_id res chain seq x y z
N MET A 1 -28.36 -38.53 22.44
CA MET A 1 -27.20 -38.67 21.55
C MET A 1 -27.78 -38.67 20.15
N THR A 2 -27.63 -37.66 19.29
CA THR A 2 -26.43 -36.89 18.95
C THR A 2 -26.79 -35.45 18.60
N SER A 3 -26.00 -34.50 19.10
CA SER A 3 -26.01 -33.09 18.72
C SER A 3 -25.68 -32.94 17.23
N GLY A 4 -26.53 -32.22 16.49
CA GLY A 4 -26.18 -31.72 15.16
C GLY A 4 -25.58 -30.34 15.35
N GLU A 5 -24.26 -30.26 15.25
CA GLU A 5 -23.50 -29.02 15.25
C GLU A 5 -23.91 -28.22 14.00
N ASP A 6 -24.49 -27.04 14.23
CA ASP A 6 -24.88 -26.08 13.20
C ASP A 6 -23.59 -25.45 12.67
N ASP A 7 -22.99 -26.13 11.71
CA ASP A 7 -21.76 -25.74 11.03
C ASP A 7 -22.10 -24.53 10.17
N ALA A 8 -22.01 -23.34 10.78
CA ALA A 8 -22.16 -22.07 10.09
C ALA A 8 -21.09 -22.01 9.00
N VAL A 9 -21.48 -22.34 7.76
CA VAL A 9 -20.71 -22.08 6.56
C VAL A 9 -20.51 -20.57 6.48
N VAL A 10 -19.38 -20.11 7.02
CA VAL A 10 -18.90 -18.75 6.80
C VAL A 10 -18.52 -18.70 5.33
N ASP A 11 -19.41 -18.12 4.53
CA ASP A 11 -19.17 -17.82 3.13
C ASP A 11 -17.83 -17.07 3.04
N PRO A 12 -16.82 -17.61 2.33
CA PRO A 12 -15.54 -16.91 2.19
C PRO A 12 -15.82 -15.52 1.63
N PRO A 13 -15.17 -14.46 2.14
CA PRO A 13 -15.43 -13.11 1.66
C PRO A 13 -15.29 -13.10 0.15
N ASP A 14 -16.37 -12.71 -0.54
CA ASP A 14 -16.48 -12.59 -1.98
C ASP A 14 -15.44 -11.59 -2.50
N VAL A 15 -14.22 -12.09 -2.70
CA VAL A 15 -13.09 -11.37 -3.27
C VAL A 15 -13.38 -10.89 -4.70
N ALA A 16 -14.45 -11.39 -5.34
CA ALA A 16 -14.82 -11.04 -6.70
C ALA A 16 -15.57 -9.70 -6.81
N LYS A 17 -15.95 -9.06 -5.69
CA LYS A 17 -16.58 -7.72 -5.66
C LYS A 17 -15.67 -6.57 -5.24
N ALA A 18 -14.35 -6.78 -5.10
CA ALA A 18 -13.44 -5.66 -4.91
C ALA A 18 -13.45 -4.76 -6.16
N SER A 19 -14.06 -3.57 -6.06
CA SER A 19 -13.98 -2.57 -7.12
C SER A 19 -12.50 -2.28 -7.44
N PRO A 20 -12.11 -2.15 -8.72
CA PRO A 20 -10.73 -1.83 -9.08
C PRO A 20 -10.27 -0.59 -8.29
N GLY A 21 -9.22 -0.76 -7.47
CA GLY A 21 -8.68 0.31 -6.63
C GLY A 21 -9.18 0.35 -5.18
N ALA A 22 -10.06 -0.57 -4.75
CA ALA A 22 -10.41 -0.72 -3.34
C ALA A 22 -9.19 -1.18 -2.52
N VAL A 23 -8.83 -0.42 -1.50
CA VAL A 23 -7.83 -0.83 -0.49
C VAL A 23 -8.51 -1.85 0.44
N PRO A 24 -7.91 -3.02 0.71
CA PRO A 24 -8.51 -4.00 1.62
C PRO A 24 -8.80 -3.40 3.00
N ASP A 25 -9.95 -3.75 3.59
CA ASP A 25 -10.38 -3.23 4.90
C ASP A 25 -9.34 -3.46 6.00
N ALA A 26 -8.62 -4.59 5.95
CA ALA A 26 -7.52 -4.88 6.87
C ALA A 26 -6.39 -3.84 6.81
N VAL A 27 -6.08 -3.31 5.61
CA VAL A 27 -5.06 -2.25 5.44
C VAL A 27 -5.59 -0.91 5.95
N ILE A 28 -6.87 -0.61 5.70
CA ILE A 28 -7.52 0.62 6.21
C ILE A 28 -7.54 0.58 7.75
N ALA A 29 -7.94 -0.55 8.33
CA ALA A 29 -7.98 -0.76 9.76
C ALA A 29 -6.58 -0.65 10.39
N GLU A 30 -5.54 -1.18 9.75
CA GLU A 30 -4.17 -1.06 10.25
C GLU A 30 -3.66 0.39 10.20
N ILE A 31 -3.94 1.14 9.12
CA ILE A 31 -3.61 2.58 9.05
C ILE A 31 -4.33 3.35 10.19
N ALA A 32 -5.60 3.07 10.42
CA ALA A 32 -6.37 3.68 11.50
C ALA A 32 -5.84 3.29 12.89
N ARG A 33 -5.41 2.04 13.09
CA ARG A 33 -4.80 1.57 14.32
C ARG A 33 -3.48 2.31 14.59
N LEU A 34 -2.65 2.49 13.57
CA LEU A 34 -1.39 3.23 13.68
C LEU A 34 -1.62 4.69 14.09
N THR A 35 -2.64 5.36 13.54
CA THR A 35 -2.91 6.78 13.87
C THR A 35 -3.62 6.99 15.20
N THR A 36 -4.14 5.93 15.84
CA THR A 36 -4.92 6.04 17.09
C THR A 36 -4.22 5.43 18.30
N LEU A 37 -3.48 4.34 18.12
CA LEU A 37 -2.93 3.56 19.24
C LEU A 37 -1.41 3.61 19.35
N VAL A 38 -0.71 4.17 18.36
CA VAL A 38 0.76 4.31 18.36
C VAL A 38 1.12 5.76 18.66
N PRO A 39 2.20 6.04 19.43
CA PRO A 39 2.68 7.40 19.63
C PRO A 39 2.84 8.14 18.29
N PRO A 40 2.41 9.42 18.19
CA PRO A 40 2.37 10.15 16.92
C PRO A 40 3.70 10.13 16.15
N GLU A 41 4.80 10.24 16.87
CA GLU A 41 6.18 10.17 16.36
C GLU A 41 6.46 8.84 15.65
N GLU A 42 6.17 7.73 16.33
CA GLU A 42 6.37 6.39 15.81
C GLU A 42 5.40 6.09 14.66
N ALA A 43 4.13 6.50 14.78
CA ALA A 43 3.13 6.37 13.74
C ALA A 43 3.54 7.08 12.44
N ALA A 44 4.07 8.31 12.54
CA ALA A 44 4.55 9.06 11.38
C ALA A 44 5.69 8.33 10.64
N VAL A 45 6.64 7.77 11.38
CA VAL A 45 7.76 6.99 10.80
C VAL A 45 7.26 5.73 10.10
N ILE A 46 6.35 4.99 10.75
CA ILE A 46 5.78 3.75 10.19
C ILE A 46 4.98 4.05 8.91
N LEU A 47 4.08 5.03 8.95
CA LEU A 47 3.25 5.41 7.80
C LEU A 47 4.10 5.90 6.62
N ALA A 48 5.13 6.70 6.88
CA ALA A 48 6.05 7.15 5.83
C ALA A 48 6.85 5.98 5.23
N ALA A 49 7.23 4.98 6.04
CA ALA A 49 7.87 3.76 5.56
C ALA A 49 6.93 2.90 4.70
N ILE A 50 5.66 2.76 5.09
CA ILE A 50 4.62 2.07 4.32
C ILE A 50 4.43 2.75 2.96
N ALA A 51 4.25 4.07 2.94
CA ALA A 51 4.06 4.85 1.72
C ALA A 51 5.26 4.71 0.76
N HIS A 52 6.49 4.78 1.29
CA HIS A 52 7.70 4.58 0.50
C HIS A 52 7.79 3.16 -0.07
N ARG A 53 7.44 2.12 0.70
CA ARG A 53 7.44 0.73 0.23
C ARG A 53 6.39 0.52 -0.86
N ALA A 54 5.16 1.00 -0.67
CA ALA A 54 4.09 0.90 -1.65
C ALA A 54 4.47 1.61 -2.97
N GLY A 55 5.06 2.80 -2.90
CA GLY A 55 5.55 3.52 -4.08
C GLY A 55 6.62 2.74 -4.85
N ASN A 56 7.57 2.10 -4.15
CA ASN A 56 8.61 1.27 -4.78
C ASN A 56 8.02 0.05 -5.49
N GLU A 57 7.07 -0.64 -4.86
CA GLU A 57 6.40 -1.80 -5.49
C GLU A 57 5.58 -1.39 -6.72
N LEU A 58 4.88 -0.25 -6.66
CA LEU A 58 4.17 0.30 -7.81
C LEU A 58 5.13 0.64 -8.96
N HIS A 59 6.24 1.31 -8.65
CA HIS A 59 7.25 1.63 -9.66
C HIS A 59 7.84 0.37 -10.31
N ARG A 60 8.17 -0.64 -9.50
CA ARG A 60 8.68 -1.93 -9.98
C ARG A 60 7.66 -2.63 -10.88
N LEU A 61 6.42 -2.74 -10.46
CA LEU A 61 5.32 -3.33 -11.24
C LEU A 61 5.15 -2.61 -12.58
N ALA A 62 5.04 -1.28 -12.54
CA ALA A 62 4.83 -0.48 -13.74
C ALA A 62 5.98 -0.61 -14.74
N ARG A 63 7.23 -0.62 -14.26
CA ARG A 63 8.41 -0.87 -15.11
C ARG A 63 8.39 -2.26 -15.74
N THR A 64 8.08 -3.29 -14.96
CA THR A 64 7.99 -4.66 -15.48
C THR A 64 6.92 -4.76 -16.56
N GLN A 65 5.73 -4.20 -16.32
CA GLN A 65 4.65 -4.21 -17.29
C GLN A 65 4.97 -3.38 -18.53
N ALA A 66 5.61 -2.21 -18.39
CA ALA A 66 6.07 -1.43 -19.54
C ALA A 66 7.06 -2.20 -20.42
N ASN A 67 7.93 -3.03 -19.83
CA ASN A 67 8.83 -3.88 -20.62
C ASN A 67 8.08 -5.03 -21.31
N VAL A 68 7.15 -5.69 -20.62
CA VAL A 68 6.33 -6.78 -21.19
C VAL A 68 5.49 -6.29 -22.38
N HIS A 69 4.90 -5.10 -22.26
CA HIS A 69 3.98 -4.56 -23.26
C HIS A 69 4.66 -3.75 -24.36
N ARG A 70 6.00 -3.71 -24.43
CA ARG A 70 6.74 -2.87 -25.39
C ARG A 70 6.30 -3.14 -26.83
N GLY A 71 6.01 -2.07 -27.57
CA GLY A 71 5.54 -2.15 -28.96
C GLY A 71 4.04 -2.48 -29.11
N THR A 72 3.32 -2.67 -27.99
CA THR A 72 1.86 -2.82 -27.99
C THR A 72 1.17 -1.51 -27.57
N PRO A 73 -0.14 -1.35 -27.86
CA PRO A 73 -0.90 -0.18 -27.38
C PRO A 73 -0.92 -0.02 -25.86
N ALA A 74 -0.78 -1.12 -25.10
CA ALA A 74 -0.76 -1.08 -23.65
C ALA A 74 0.55 -0.51 -23.07
N TRP A 75 1.61 -0.37 -23.87
CA TRP A 75 2.90 0.16 -23.43
C TRP A 75 2.80 1.56 -22.84
N GLY A 76 2.13 2.48 -23.54
CA GLY A 76 2.09 3.90 -23.21
C GLY A 76 1.60 4.15 -21.77
N PRO A 77 0.43 3.63 -21.36
CA PRO A 77 -0.06 3.73 -20.00
C PRO A 77 0.91 3.19 -18.93
N TRP A 78 1.53 2.03 -19.17
CA TRP A 78 2.50 1.47 -18.21
C TRP A 78 3.79 2.28 -18.12
N ALA A 79 4.30 2.80 -19.24
CA ALA A 79 5.46 3.67 -19.26
C ALA A 79 5.20 5.00 -18.54
N ALA A 80 4.03 5.60 -18.75
CA ALA A 80 3.59 6.79 -18.03
C ALA A 80 3.51 6.54 -16.52
N LEU A 81 2.86 5.44 -16.10
CA LEU A 81 2.78 5.06 -14.69
C LEU A 81 4.16 4.82 -14.07
N ALA A 82 5.09 4.17 -14.80
CA ALA A 82 6.45 3.96 -14.32
C ALA A 82 7.19 5.27 -14.06
N ASN A 83 7.01 6.27 -14.93
CA ASN A 83 7.59 7.60 -14.76
C ASN A 83 6.97 8.34 -13.57
N THR A 84 5.63 8.39 -13.48
CA THR A 84 4.96 9.04 -12.35
C THR A 84 5.29 8.37 -11.02
N ALA A 85 5.36 7.03 -10.98
CA ALA A 85 5.73 6.29 -9.79
C ALA A 85 7.18 6.56 -9.36
N ARG A 86 8.10 6.81 -10.31
CA ARG A 86 9.48 7.22 -10.00
C ARG A 86 9.50 8.53 -9.21
N ASP A 87 8.77 9.53 -9.69
CA ASP A 87 8.69 10.85 -9.02
C ASP A 87 8.00 10.74 -7.66
N ALA A 88 6.96 9.91 -7.56
CA ALA A 88 6.30 9.63 -6.29
C ALA A 88 7.28 9.01 -5.28
N VAL A 89 8.09 8.02 -5.68
CA VAL A 89 9.10 7.40 -4.80
C VAL A 89 10.06 8.45 -4.23
N LEU A 90 10.50 9.43 -5.03
CA LEU A 90 11.37 10.51 -4.54
C LEU A 90 10.67 11.36 -3.46
N LYS A 91 9.40 11.70 -3.67
CA LYS A 91 8.60 12.43 -2.67
C LYS A 91 8.39 11.59 -1.40
N MET A 92 8.13 10.29 -1.54
CA MET A 92 7.95 9.39 -0.39
C MET A 92 9.26 9.18 0.39
N ALA A 93 10.41 9.14 -0.30
CA ALA A 93 11.71 9.09 0.35
C ALA A 93 11.98 10.36 1.17
N ALA A 94 11.59 11.53 0.64
CA ALA A 94 11.65 12.80 1.37
C ALA A 94 10.72 12.80 2.59
N LEU A 95 9.48 12.30 2.45
CA LEU A 95 8.54 12.14 3.57
C LEU A 95 9.11 11.24 4.67
N ARG A 96 9.69 10.09 4.30
CA ARG A 96 10.32 9.17 5.26
C ARG A 96 11.48 9.83 6.01
N ARG A 97 12.29 10.64 5.32
CA ARG A 97 13.36 11.41 5.97
C ARG A 97 12.79 12.47 6.91
N GLY A 98 11.80 13.24 6.46
CA GLY A 98 11.15 14.26 7.29
C GLY A 98 10.50 13.68 8.55
N ALA A 99 9.85 12.52 8.44
CA ALA A 99 9.31 11.79 9.60
C ALA A 99 10.43 11.37 10.57
N ALA A 100 11.55 10.85 10.06
CA ALA A 100 12.69 10.49 10.92
C ALA A 100 13.37 11.71 11.58
N ASP A 101 13.37 12.87 10.91
CA ASP A 101 13.91 14.10 11.47
C ASP A 101 12.97 14.70 12.53
N ALA A 102 11.65 14.61 12.34
CA ALA A 102 10.64 15.12 13.29
C ALA A 102 10.69 14.41 14.66
N VAL A 103 11.17 13.16 14.70
CA VAL A 103 11.28 12.37 15.93
C VAL A 103 12.68 12.40 16.55
N ARG A 104 13.64 13.07 15.91
CA ARG A 104 14.99 13.19 16.43
C ARG A 104 14.97 14.17 17.62
N PRO A 105 15.50 13.79 18.80
CA PRO A 105 15.58 14.73 19.92
C PRO A 105 16.42 15.95 19.51
N ALA A 106 15.94 17.14 19.86
CA ALA A 106 16.75 18.35 19.76
C ALA A 106 17.97 18.18 20.67
N GLY A 107 19.16 18.29 20.10
CA GLY A 107 20.42 18.28 20.85
C GLY A 107 20.57 19.52 21.72
#